data_AF-A0A098E6H4-F1
#
_entry.id   AF-A0A098E6H4-F1
#
_cell.length_a   1.000
_cell.length_b   1.000
_cell.length_c   1.000
_cell.angle_alpha   90.00
_cell.angle_beta   90.00
_cell.angle_gamma   90.00
#
_symmetry.space_group_name_H-M   'P 1'
#
loop_
_entity.id
_entity.type
_entity.pdbx_description
1 polymer ?
#
loop_
_entity_poly.entity_id
_entity_poly.type
_entity_poly.pdbx_seq_one_letter_code
_entity_poly.pdbx_strand_id
1 'polypeptide(L)'
;MITAQRKPMEEIVKNLTGKKKVLVVGCNGCTAFHRVGGQKQAGEFVKLLKINTKLKNINIEIIESCVEEQCGKELVEDALNEVIKGCDAVISLACGAGVQQIAEIYETIPVLPANDTFLVGIENRKEERLVEVCKGCGDCILGETVGICPKTRCKKGLLNGPCAGVHDGLCELSTNENKIPCAWIEICNKMVNVGMKDKILEIRMP
;
A
#
# COMPACT_ATOMS: atom_id res chain seq x y z
N MET A 1 3.59 -7.55 1.53
CA MET A 1 3.72 -6.63 0.37
C MET A 1 2.78 -5.46 0.62
N ILE A 2 3.33 -4.26 0.74
CA ILE A 2 2.53 -3.04 0.88
C ILE A 2 2.10 -2.59 -0.52
N THR A 3 0.81 -2.39 -0.74
CA THR A 3 0.28 -1.89 -2.00
C THR A 3 0.23 -0.37 -2.02
N ALA A 4 0.55 0.20 -3.17
CA ALA A 4 0.57 1.64 -3.36
C ALA A 4 0.01 2.02 -4.74
N GLN A 5 -0.63 3.18 -4.83
CA GLN A 5 -1.09 3.78 -6.08
C GLN A 5 -0.62 5.23 -6.15
N ARG A 6 -0.24 5.69 -7.34
CA ARG A 6 0.15 7.08 -7.53
C ARG A 6 -1.02 8.02 -7.28
N LYS A 7 -0.78 9.06 -6.49
CA LYS A 7 -1.71 10.18 -6.29
C LYS A 7 -2.00 10.89 -7.62
N PRO A 8 -3.15 11.58 -7.75
CA PRO A 8 -3.39 12.46 -8.88
C PRO A 8 -2.26 13.48 -9.03
N MET A 9 -1.76 13.66 -10.25
CA MET A 9 -0.62 14.57 -10.52
C MET A 9 -0.91 16.00 -10.08
N GLU A 10 -2.17 16.44 -10.19
CA GLU A 10 -2.61 17.77 -9.79
C GLU A 10 -2.42 18.04 -8.29
N GLU A 11 -2.67 17.04 -7.44
CA GLU A 11 -2.45 17.11 -5.99
C GLU A 11 -0.96 17.28 -5.68
N ILE A 12 -0.11 16.49 -6.33
CA ILE A 12 1.34 16.55 -6.14
C ILE A 12 1.87 17.92 -6.55
N VAL A 13 1.50 18.40 -7.74
CA VAL A 13 1.99 19.69 -8.27
C VAL A 13 1.52 20.87 -7.42
N LYS A 14 0.32 20.81 -6.84
CA LYS A 14 -0.19 21.86 -5.94
C LYS A 14 0.77 22.09 -4.75
N ASN A 15 1.34 21.01 -4.21
CA ASN A 15 2.26 21.05 -3.07
C ASN A 15 3.68 21.56 -3.43
N LEU A 16 3.97 21.80 -4.71
CA LEU A 16 5.28 22.32 -5.16
C LEU A 16 5.31 23.84 -5.32
N THR A 17 4.21 24.53 -5.07
CA THR A 17 4.13 25.98 -5.16
C THR A 17 5.14 26.63 -4.20
N GLY A 18 6.01 27.50 -4.72
CA GLY A 18 7.03 28.20 -3.93
C GLY A 18 8.34 27.42 -3.73
N LYS A 19 8.45 26.18 -4.22
CA LYS A 19 9.68 25.38 -4.20
C LYS A 19 10.53 25.67 -5.43
N LYS A 20 11.86 25.77 -5.27
CA LYS A 20 12.83 26.05 -6.33
C LYS A 20 13.60 24.80 -6.75
N LYS A 21 13.93 23.91 -5.82
CA LYS A 21 14.63 22.65 -6.08
C LYS A 21 13.99 21.50 -5.34
N VAL A 22 13.63 20.43 -6.04
CA VAL A 22 12.97 19.26 -5.47
C VAL A 22 13.66 17.97 -5.89
N LEU A 23 13.85 17.08 -4.93
CA LEU A 23 14.40 15.75 -5.13
C LEU A 23 13.27 14.73 -5.25
N VAL A 24 13.15 14.05 -6.38
CA VAL A 24 12.28 12.88 -6.54
C VAL A 24 13.07 11.63 -6.17
N VAL A 25 12.52 10.82 -5.26
CA VAL A 25 13.19 9.61 -4.78
C VAL A 25 12.34 8.37 -5.08
N GLY A 26 12.86 7.50 -5.94
CA GLY A 26 12.34 6.15 -6.16
C GLY A 26 12.62 5.20 -4.98
N CYS A 27 11.76 4.22 -4.77
CA CYS A 27 11.99 3.11 -3.82
C CYS A 27 11.94 1.78 -4.57
N ASN A 28 13.04 1.02 -4.62
CA ASN A 28 13.10 -0.27 -5.33
C ASN A 28 12.41 -1.42 -4.55
N GLY A 29 11.96 -1.18 -3.32
CA GLY A 29 11.21 -2.15 -2.51
C GLY A 29 9.76 -2.37 -2.98
N CYS A 30 8.81 -2.38 -2.04
CA CYS A 30 7.42 -2.79 -2.31
C CYS A 30 6.73 -1.99 -3.44
N THR A 31 7.02 -0.69 -3.59
CA THR A 31 6.33 0.16 -4.58
C THR A 31 6.83 -0.05 -6.01
N ALA A 32 8.05 -0.55 -6.21
CA ALA A 32 8.57 -0.93 -7.53
C ALA A 32 7.81 -2.14 -8.11
N PHE A 33 7.42 -3.10 -7.28
CA PHE A 33 6.57 -4.21 -7.69
C PHE A 33 5.24 -3.73 -8.30
N HIS A 34 4.65 -2.68 -7.72
CA HIS A 34 3.42 -2.05 -8.19
C HIS A 34 3.62 -1.04 -9.33
N ARG A 35 4.85 -0.89 -9.84
CA ARG A 35 5.19 0.05 -10.92
C ARG A 35 4.80 1.51 -10.60
N VAL A 36 4.82 1.87 -9.32
CA VAL A 36 4.63 3.25 -8.83
C VAL A 36 5.82 3.76 -8.00
N GLY A 37 6.87 2.95 -7.87
CA GLY A 37 8.17 3.30 -7.32
C GLY A 37 9.28 2.61 -8.12
N GLY A 38 10.51 2.69 -7.63
CA GLY A 38 11.72 2.20 -8.30
C GLY A 38 12.33 3.19 -9.30
N GLN A 39 13.54 2.90 -9.75
CA GLN A 39 14.35 3.82 -10.57
C GLN A 39 13.67 4.16 -11.91
N LYS A 40 13.12 3.17 -12.61
CA LYS A 40 12.44 3.41 -13.89
C LYS A 40 11.25 4.36 -13.73
N GLN A 41 10.42 4.11 -12.72
CA GLN A 41 9.24 4.92 -12.42
C GLN A 41 9.63 6.31 -11.93
N ALA A 42 10.72 6.47 -11.19
CA ALA A 42 11.23 7.78 -10.80
C ALA A 42 11.56 8.62 -12.04
N GLY A 43 12.27 8.07 -13.02
CA GLY A 43 12.59 8.78 -14.25
C GLY A 43 11.38 9.11 -15.12
N GLU A 44 10.41 8.20 -15.22
CA GLU A 44 9.13 8.47 -15.88
C GLU A 44 8.34 9.58 -15.16
N PHE A 45 8.30 9.52 -13.83
CA PHE A 45 7.63 10.49 -12.98
C PHE A 45 8.26 11.88 -13.09
N VAL A 46 9.59 11.99 -13.09
CA VAL A 46 10.32 13.26 -13.27
C VAL A 46 9.97 13.90 -14.60
N LYS A 47 9.91 13.13 -15.69
CA LYS A 47 9.51 13.63 -17.02
C LYS A 47 8.07 14.17 -17.00
N LEU A 48 7.14 13.42 -16.41
CA LEU A 48 5.75 13.85 -16.27
C LEU A 48 5.62 15.09 -15.39
N LEU A 49 6.34 15.14 -14.28
CA LEU A 49 6.32 16.26 -13.34
C LEU A 49 6.82 17.54 -14.01
N LYS A 50 7.92 17.46 -14.79
CA LYS A 50 8.45 18.59 -15.59
C LYS A 50 7.43 19.15 -16.57
N ILE A 51 6.62 18.30 -17.21
CA ILE A 51 5.56 18.75 -18.12
C ILE A 51 4.48 19.49 -17.34
N ASN A 52 4.01 18.91 -16.23
CA ASN A 52 2.91 19.46 -15.44
C ASN A 52 3.28 20.75 -14.71
N THR A 53 4.52 20.89 -14.22
CA THR A 53 4.99 22.13 -13.59
C THR A 53 5.11 23.26 -14.61
N LYS A 54 5.63 22.98 -15.81
CA LYS A 54 5.65 23.95 -16.93
C LYS A 54 4.26 24.44 -17.33
N LEU A 55 3.29 23.53 -17.46
CA LEU A 55 1.90 23.90 -17.78
C LEU A 55 1.27 24.82 -16.72
N LYS A 56 1.75 24.77 -15.47
CA LYS A 56 1.31 25.65 -14.38
C LYS A 56 2.24 26.84 -14.13
N ASN A 57 3.20 27.12 -15.03
CA ASN A 57 4.21 28.18 -14.89
C ASN A 57 5.02 28.10 -13.58
N ILE A 58 5.25 26.89 -13.06
CA ILE A 58 6.10 26.65 -11.89
C ILE A 58 7.52 26.38 -12.37
N ASN A 59 8.45 27.31 -12.12
CA ASN A 59 9.85 27.13 -12.44
C ASN A 59 10.58 26.42 -11.29
N ILE A 60 10.94 25.16 -11.49
CA ILE A 60 11.51 24.30 -10.46
C ILE A 60 12.58 23.37 -11.05
N GLU A 61 13.72 23.28 -10.37
CA GLU A 61 14.76 22.29 -10.63
C GLU A 61 14.30 20.95 -10.03
N ILE A 62 14.25 19.91 -10.85
CA ILE A 62 13.87 18.56 -10.42
C ILE A 62 15.06 17.65 -10.66
N ILE A 63 15.58 17.11 -9.56
CA ILE A 63 16.62 16.08 -9.55
C ILE A 63 16.03 14.74 -9.11
N GLU A 64 16.71 13.65 -9.47
CA GLU A 64 16.24 12.29 -9.28
C GLU A 64 17.27 11.49 -8.50
N SER A 65 16.80 10.66 -7.57
CA SER A 65 17.58 9.58 -6.96
C SER A 65 16.68 8.36 -6.76
N CYS A 66 17.26 7.23 -6.39
CA CYS A 66 16.54 6.03 -6.00
C CYS A 66 17.26 5.35 -4.84
N VAL A 67 16.47 4.83 -3.90
CA VAL A 67 16.97 4.05 -2.76
C VAL A 67 16.44 2.63 -2.91
N GLU A 68 17.22 1.63 -2.49
CA GLU A 68 16.78 0.25 -2.47
C GLU A 68 15.50 0.10 -1.63
N GLU A 69 15.56 0.53 -0.36
CA GLU A 69 14.40 0.58 0.52
C GLU A 69 14.40 1.87 1.32
N GLN A 70 13.41 2.74 1.07
CA GLN A 70 13.30 4.02 1.79
C GLN A 70 12.92 3.84 3.27
N CYS A 71 12.47 2.66 3.69
CA CYS A 71 12.22 2.33 5.10
C CYS A 71 13.46 1.81 5.84
N GLY A 72 14.62 1.70 5.18
CA GLY A 72 15.90 1.40 5.81
C GLY A 72 16.70 2.68 6.00
N LYS A 73 17.01 3.04 7.26
CA LYS A 73 17.66 4.32 7.58
C LYS A 73 19.01 4.47 6.88
N GLU A 74 19.86 3.47 7.01
CA GLU A 74 21.23 3.48 6.48
C GLU A 74 21.23 3.59 4.96
N LEU A 75 20.29 2.90 4.29
CA LEU A 75 20.14 2.96 2.83
C LEU A 75 19.73 4.35 2.34
N VAL A 76 18.88 5.04 3.11
CA VAL A 76 18.48 6.42 2.83
C VAL A 76 19.66 7.36 3.01
N GLU A 77 20.37 7.27 4.13
CA GLU A 77 21.52 8.12 4.43
C GLU A 77 22.63 7.97 3.37
N ASP A 78 22.99 6.74 3.02
CA ASP A 78 24.01 6.43 2.02
C ASP A 78 23.67 7.01 0.64
N ALA A 79 22.39 6.94 0.25
CA ALA A 79 21.95 7.37 -1.07
C ALA A 79 21.65 8.88 -1.15
N LEU A 80 21.17 9.49 -0.06
CA LEU A 80 20.53 10.82 -0.12
C LEU A 80 21.34 11.95 0.53
N ASN A 81 22.28 11.68 1.45
CA ASN A 81 22.94 12.71 2.26
C ASN A 81 23.61 13.83 1.43
N GLU A 82 24.22 13.50 0.30
CA GLU A 82 24.85 14.49 -0.57
C GLU A 82 23.85 15.16 -1.53
N VAL A 83 22.97 14.38 -2.16
CA VAL A 83 22.06 14.87 -3.20
C VAL A 83 20.91 15.72 -2.64
N ILE A 84 20.51 15.51 -1.39
CA ILE A 84 19.42 16.26 -0.76
C ILE A 84 19.81 17.70 -0.41
N LYS A 85 21.12 18.01 -0.32
CA LYS A 85 21.61 19.34 0.04
C LYS A 85 21.07 20.42 -0.90
N GLY A 86 20.46 21.44 -0.31
CA GLY A 86 19.85 22.57 -1.02
C GLY A 86 18.52 22.27 -1.71
N CYS A 87 17.90 21.10 -1.47
CA CYS A 87 16.54 20.83 -1.90
C CYS A 87 15.52 21.46 -0.93
N ASP A 88 14.47 22.06 -1.48
CA ASP A 88 13.38 22.67 -0.70
C ASP A 88 12.30 21.66 -0.29
N ALA A 89 12.24 20.50 -0.96
CA ALA A 89 11.38 19.38 -0.63
C ALA A 89 11.86 18.08 -1.28
N VAL A 90 11.40 16.96 -0.74
CA VAL A 90 11.54 15.62 -1.32
C VAL A 90 10.17 15.14 -1.79
N ILE A 91 10.08 14.54 -2.97
CA ILE A 91 8.92 13.76 -3.41
C ILE A 91 9.28 12.28 -3.32
N SER A 92 8.66 11.55 -2.41
CA SER A 92 8.90 10.12 -2.22
C SER A 92 7.90 9.28 -3.00
N LEU A 93 8.41 8.35 -3.81
CA LEU A 93 7.64 7.29 -4.48
C LEU A 93 7.56 6.00 -3.64
N ALA A 94 7.83 6.06 -2.33
CA ALA A 94 7.64 4.93 -1.42
C ALA A 94 6.19 4.84 -0.91
N CYS A 95 5.96 3.86 -0.03
CA CYS A 95 4.77 3.82 0.82
C CYS A 95 4.94 4.75 2.04
N GLY A 96 3.91 4.85 2.87
CA GLY A 96 3.90 5.71 4.05
C GLY A 96 5.03 5.45 5.05
N ALA A 97 5.56 4.22 5.14
CA ALA A 97 6.71 3.93 5.99
C ALA A 97 7.99 4.60 5.47
N GLY A 98 8.27 4.53 4.17
CA GLY A 98 9.44 5.17 3.57
C GLY A 98 9.36 6.70 3.61
N VAL A 99 8.16 7.26 3.42
CA VAL A 99 7.93 8.71 3.56
C VAL A 99 8.28 9.18 4.97
N GLN A 100 7.80 8.46 6.00
CA GLN A 100 8.09 8.78 7.40
C GLN A 100 9.58 8.64 7.73
N GLN A 101 10.23 7.57 7.27
CA GLN A 101 11.65 7.36 7.52
C GLN A 101 12.53 8.48 6.95
N ILE A 102 12.27 8.92 5.71
CA ILE A 102 13.01 10.06 5.11
C ILE A 102 12.73 11.34 5.90
N ALA A 103 11.48 11.57 6.34
CA ALA A 103 11.11 12.76 7.10
C ALA A 103 11.77 12.79 8.49
N GLU A 104 11.94 11.63 9.12
CA GLU A 104 12.65 11.48 10.40
C GLU A 104 14.15 11.74 10.24
N ILE A 105 14.76 11.27 9.16
CA ILE A 105 16.20 11.50 8.89
C ILE A 105 16.48 12.96 8.54
N TYR A 106 15.59 13.61 7.79
CA TYR A 106 15.77 14.97 7.28
C TYR A 106 14.73 15.95 7.85
N GLU A 107 14.85 16.26 9.14
CA GLU A 107 13.86 17.02 9.93
C GLU A 107 13.47 18.40 9.37
N THR A 108 14.35 19.03 8.59
CA THR A 108 14.14 20.40 8.07
C THR A 108 13.60 20.45 6.65
N ILE A 109 13.53 19.31 5.96
CA ILE A 109 13.12 19.24 4.55
C ILE A 109 11.79 18.49 4.46
N PRO A 110 10.71 19.12 3.96
CA PRO A 110 9.42 18.46 3.85
C PRO A 110 9.47 17.32 2.84
N VAL A 111 8.95 16.16 3.24
CA VAL A 111 8.82 14.96 2.41
C VAL A 111 7.36 14.79 2.00
N LEU A 112 7.12 14.87 0.70
CA LEU A 112 5.79 14.81 0.09
C LEU A 112 5.56 13.41 -0.49
N PRO A 113 4.48 12.72 -0.13
CA PRO A 113 4.15 11.43 -0.73
C PRO A 113 3.65 11.62 -2.16
N ALA A 114 4.17 10.85 -3.11
CA ALA A 114 3.63 10.75 -4.47
C ALA A 114 2.66 9.56 -4.63
N ASN A 115 2.59 8.67 -3.64
CA ASN A 115 1.73 7.49 -3.65
C ASN A 115 0.82 7.45 -2.41
N ASP A 116 -0.42 7.02 -2.60
CA ASP A 116 -1.30 6.56 -1.54
C ASP A 116 -0.94 5.11 -1.18
N THR A 117 -0.84 4.84 0.13
CA THR A 117 -0.63 3.48 0.66
C THR A 117 -1.96 2.93 1.11
N PHE A 118 -2.35 1.78 0.58
CA PHE A 118 -3.64 1.19 0.93
C PHE A 118 -3.48 0.23 2.10
N LEU A 119 -2.67 -0.83 1.93
CA LEU A 119 -2.74 -2.02 2.80
C LEU A 119 -1.77 -3.14 2.36
N VAL A 120 -1.75 -4.24 3.12
CA VAL A 120 -1.10 -5.49 2.70
C VAL A 120 -2.07 -6.29 1.82
N GLY A 121 -1.79 -6.27 0.52
CA GLY A 121 -2.70 -6.75 -0.50
C GLY A 121 -2.06 -7.69 -1.50
N ILE A 122 -2.92 -8.29 -2.33
CA ILE A 122 -2.53 -9.07 -3.50
C ILE A 122 -3.10 -8.37 -4.73
N GLU A 123 -2.28 -8.27 -5.77
CA GLU A 123 -2.72 -7.81 -7.09
C GLU A 123 -3.44 -8.96 -7.82
N ASN A 124 -4.72 -8.79 -8.12
CA ASN A 124 -5.38 -9.65 -9.09
C ASN A 124 -5.17 -9.09 -10.49
N ARG A 125 -4.16 -9.63 -11.19
CA ARG A 125 -3.80 -9.19 -12.54
C ARG A 125 -4.88 -9.41 -13.59
N LYS A 126 -5.78 -10.39 -13.39
CA LYS A 126 -6.88 -10.63 -14.35
C LYS A 126 -7.96 -9.56 -14.27
N GLU A 127 -8.14 -8.99 -13.09
CA GLU A 127 -9.20 -8.02 -12.80
C GLU A 127 -8.64 -6.61 -12.60
N GLU A 128 -7.33 -6.43 -12.85
CA GLU A 128 -6.57 -5.18 -12.67
C GLU A 128 -6.87 -4.46 -11.35
N ARG A 129 -7.11 -5.24 -10.28
CA ARG A 129 -7.50 -4.72 -8.96
C ARG A 129 -6.54 -5.17 -7.86
N LEU A 130 -6.34 -4.28 -6.90
CA LEU A 130 -5.67 -4.58 -5.65
C LEU A 130 -6.70 -5.04 -4.62
N VAL A 131 -6.49 -6.21 -4.02
CA VAL A 131 -7.37 -6.76 -3.00
C VAL A 131 -6.66 -6.76 -1.66
N GLU A 132 -7.31 -6.23 -0.65
CA GLU A 132 -6.84 -6.35 0.73
C GLU A 132 -6.95 -7.76 1.25
N VAL A 133 -5.83 -8.28 1.77
CA VAL A 133 -5.80 -9.63 2.35
C VAL A 133 -5.28 -9.64 3.77
N CYS A 134 -4.55 -8.61 4.21
CA CYS A 134 -4.04 -8.52 5.58
C CYS A 134 -4.10 -7.08 6.12
N LYS A 135 -4.50 -6.95 7.39
CA LYS A 135 -4.55 -5.68 8.14
C LYS A 135 -3.23 -5.33 8.85
N GLY A 136 -2.28 -6.26 8.93
CA GLY A 136 -1.05 -6.07 9.72
C GLY A 136 -1.29 -6.00 11.24
N CYS A 137 -2.30 -6.70 11.77
CA CYS A 137 -2.73 -6.54 13.16
C CYS A 137 -1.85 -7.22 14.23
N GLY A 138 -0.77 -7.92 13.87
CA GLY A 138 0.09 -8.66 14.80
C GLY A 138 -0.51 -9.95 15.39
N ASP A 139 -1.83 -10.09 15.39
CA ASP A 139 -2.56 -11.28 15.86
C ASP A 139 -3.04 -12.15 14.67
N CYS A 140 -2.12 -12.96 14.14
CA CYS A 140 -2.34 -13.80 12.96
C CYS A 140 -3.03 -15.11 13.30
N ILE A 141 -4.18 -15.36 12.65
CA ILE A 141 -5.02 -16.55 12.90
C ILE A 141 -5.15 -17.44 11.65
N LEU A 142 -4.35 -17.16 10.62
CA LEU A 142 -4.43 -17.85 9.33
C LEU A 142 -4.14 -19.35 9.42
N GLY A 143 -3.38 -19.80 10.43
CA GLY A 143 -3.17 -21.21 10.70
C GLY A 143 -4.44 -21.91 11.20
N GLU A 144 -5.27 -21.21 12.00
CA GLU A 144 -6.56 -21.70 12.49
C GLU A 144 -7.60 -21.65 11.36
N THR A 145 -7.61 -20.59 10.55
CA THR A 145 -8.62 -20.36 9.51
C THR A 145 -8.19 -20.80 8.11
N VAL A 146 -7.29 -21.78 8.03
CA VAL A 146 -6.82 -22.44 6.78
C VAL A 146 -6.44 -21.45 5.67
N GLY A 147 -5.76 -20.36 6.03
CA GLY A 147 -5.25 -19.35 5.11
C GLY A 147 -6.27 -18.33 4.61
N ILE A 148 -7.48 -18.28 5.18
CA ILE A 148 -8.48 -17.24 4.88
C ILE A 148 -8.61 -16.33 6.10
N CYS A 149 -8.19 -15.05 6.00
CA CYS A 149 -8.26 -14.13 7.13
C CYS A 149 -9.70 -13.60 7.31
N PRO A 150 -10.40 -13.92 8.42
CA PRO A 150 -11.75 -13.43 8.60
C PRO A 150 -11.79 -11.92 8.92
N LYS A 151 -10.71 -11.33 9.47
CA LYS A 151 -10.61 -9.86 9.69
C LYS A 151 -10.69 -9.06 8.39
N THR A 152 -10.19 -9.59 7.28
CA THR A 152 -10.24 -8.93 5.95
C THR A 152 -11.36 -9.46 5.05
N ARG A 153 -11.71 -10.74 5.18
CA ARG A 153 -12.71 -11.39 4.31
C ARG A 153 -14.13 -11.25 4.82
N CYS A 154 -14.36 -11.17 6.14
CA CYS A 154 -15.69 -10.92 6.70
C CYS A 154 -15.96 -9.41 6.76
N LYS A 155 -17.09 -8.94 6.21
CA LYS A 155 -17.47 -7.52 6.27
C LYS A 155 -17.68 -7.00 7.70
N LYS A 156 -17.96 -7.90 8.65
CA LYS A 156 -18.08 -7.60 10.09
C LYS A 156 -16.80 -7.93 10.89
N GLY A 157 -15.78 -8.51 10.26
CA GLY A 157 -14.53 -8.90 10.92
C GLY A 157 -14.66 -9.99 12.00
N LEU A 158 -15.70 -10.82 11.95
CA LEU A 158 -16.00 -11.81 13.00
C LEU A 158 -14.94 -12.90 13.09
N LEU A 159 -14.53 -13.25 14.32
CA LEU A 159 -13.45 -14.22 14.58
C LEU A 159 -13.94 -15.63 14.99
N ASN A 160 -15.24 -15.80 15.25
CA ASN A 160 -15.79 -17.02 15.84
C ASN A 160 -17.03 -17.51 15.06
N GLY A 161 -16.88 -17.75 13.75
CA GLY A 161 -17.96 -18.29 12.92
C GLY A 161 -18.84 -17.27 12.20
N PRO A 162 -19.78 -17.76 11.36
CA PRO A 162 -20.69 -16.92 10.59
C PRO A 162 -21.71 -16.21 11.50
N CYS A 163 -22.15 -15.00 11.11
CA CYS A 163 -23.31 -14.37 11.75
C CYS A 163 -24.63 -14.97 11.27
N ALA A 164 -25.73 -14.62 11.94
CA ALA A 164 -27.08 -15.05 11.57
C ALA A 164 -27.56 -14.58 10.18
N GLY A 165 -26.93 -13.55 9.59
CA GLY A 165 -27.29 -13.03 8.26
C GLY A 165 -26.72 -13.80 7.07
N VAL A 166 -26.13 -14.98 7.27
CA VAL A 166 -25.66 -15.79 6.14
C VAL A 166 -26.84 -16.47 5.47
N HIS A 167 -26.94 -16.35 4.14
CA HIS A 167 -27.98 -16.99 3.33
C HIS A 167 -27.35 -17.62 2.09
N ASP A 168 -27.62 -18.91 1.84
CA ASP A 168 -27.03 -19.69 0.72
C ASP A 168 -25.51 -19.56 0.58
N GLY A 169 -24.78 -19.53 1.70
CA GLY A 169 -23.33 -19.37 1.71
C GLY A 169 -22.83 -17.95 1.44
N LEU A 170 -23.73 -16.98 1.25
CA LEU A 170 -23.43 -15.58 0.98
C LEU A 170 -23.61 -14.70 2.22
N CYS A 171 -22.92 -13.56 2.23
CA CYS A 171 -23.09 -12.51 3.23
C CYS A 171 -24.43 -11.78 3.03
N GLU A 172 -25.07 -11.33 4.12
CA GLU A 172 -26.31 -10.50 4.11
C GLU A 172 -26.22 -9.24 3.23
N LEU A 173 -25.01 -8.74 2.98
CA LEU A 173 -24.76 -7.56 2.14
C LEU A 173 -24.66 -7.89 0.65
N SER A 174 -24.88 -9.14 0.26
CA SER A 174 -24.89 -9.55 -1.15
C SER A 174 -26.12 -9.00 -1.86
N THR A 175 -25.92 -8.45 -3.05
CA THR A 175 -26.99 -7.98 -3.92
C THR A 175 -27.13 -8.89 -5.16
N ASN A 176 -28.02 -8.56 -6.08
CA ASN A 176 -28.11 -9.26 -7.36
C ASN A 176 -26.88 -9.02 -8.24
N GLU A 177 -26.32 -7.81 -8.18
CA GLU A 177 -25.17 -7.39 -8.98
C GLU A 177 -23.82 -7.71 -8.32
N ASN A 178 -23.80 -7.87 -6.99
CA ASN A 178 -22.59 -8.11 -6.23
C ASN A 178 -22.80 -9.25 -5.22
N LYS A 179 -22.33 -10.45 -5.58
CA LYS A 179 -22.36 -11.63 -4.71
C LYS A 179 -21.12 -11.61 -3.81
N ILE A 180 -21.33 -11.55 -2.50
CA ILE A 180 -20.26 -11.51 -1.50
C ILE A 180 -20.23 -12.84 -0.76
N PRO A 181 -19.24 -13.72 -1.01
CA PRO A 181 -19.11 -14.97 -0.28
C PRO A 181 -18.96 -14.74 1.23
N CYS A 182 -19.61 -15.57 2.05
CA CYS A 182 -19.37 -15.55 3.48
C CYS A 182 -18.01 -16.17 3.80
N ALA A 183 -17.10 -15.37 4.36
CA ALA A 183 -15.75 -15.81 4.73
C ALA A 183 -15.74 -17.09 5.58
N TRP A 184 -16.66 -17.23 6.54
CA TRP A 184 -16.72 -18.39 7.42
C TRP A 184 -17.22 -19.65 6.74
N ILE A 185 -18.11 -19.53 5.75
CA ILE A 185 -18.52 -20.67 4.93
C ILE A 185 -17.34 -21.12 4.06
N GLU A 186 -16.58 -20.19 3.47
CA GLU A 186 -15.35 -20.51 2.74
C GLU A 186 -14.31 -21.19 3.64
N ILE A 187 -14.13 -20.70 4.88
CA ILE A 187 -13.22 -21.29 5.88
C ILE A 187 -13.65 -22.73 6.22
N CYS A 188 -14.91 -22.95 6.61
CA CYS A 188 -15.41 -24.29 6.97
C CYS A 188 -15.29 -25.27 5.81
N ASN A 189 -15.67 -24.86 4.59
CA ASN A 189 -15.52 -25.70 3.40
C ASN A 189 -14.05 -26.06 3.14
N LYS A 190 -13.14 -25.08 3.29
CA LYS A 190 -11.71 -25.32 3.12
C LYS A 190 -11.15 -26.22 4.22
N MET A 191 -11.58 -26.08 5.48
CA MET A 191 -11.21 -26.97 6.59
C MET A 191 -11.60 -28.41 6.30
N VAL A 192 -12.82 -28.65 5.79
CA VAL A 192 -13.24 -30.00 5.36
C VAL A 192 -12.31 -30.53 4.27
N ASN A 193 -12.02 -29.72 3.25
CA ASN A 193 -11.18 -30.14 2.13
C ASN A 193 -9.73 -30.49 2.53
N VAL A 194 -9.18 -29.83 3.57
CA VAL A 194 -7.82 -30.11 4.07
C VAL A 194 -7.81 -31.10 5.25
N GLY A 195 -8.94 -31.75 5.55
CA GLY A 195 -9.02 -32.77 6.60
C GLY A 195 -9.01 -32.22 8.04
N MET A 196 -9.32 -30.94 8.24
CA MET A 196 -9.33 -30.25 9.54
C MET A 196 -10.74 -30.03 10.10
N LYS A 197 -11.71 -30.90 9.76
CA LYS A 197 -13.12 -30.76 10.15
C LYS A 197 -13.34 -30.69 11.67
N ASP A 198 -12.51 -31.37 12.46
CA ASP A 198 -12.70 -31.45 13.91
C ASP A 198 -12.43 -30.11 14.60
N LYS A 199 -11.66 -29.22 13.94
CA LYS A 199 -11.35 -27.88 14.45
C LYS A 199 -12.46 -26.85 14.22
N ILE A 200 -13.50 -27.18 13.45
CA ILE A 200 -14.58 -26.24 13.13
C ILE A 200 -15.33 -25.79 14.39
N LEU A 201 -15.40 -26.64 15.41
CA LEU A 201 -16.10 -26.38 16.67
C LEU A 201 -15.20 -25.80 17.77
N GLU A 202 -13.91 -25.61 17.50
CA GLU A 202 -12.99 -25.00 18.46
C GLU A 202 -13.35 -23.51 18.65
N ILE A 203 -13.62 -23.13 19.91
CA ILE A 203 -13.93 -21.75 20.26
C ILE A 203 -12.64 -21.05 20.66
N ARG A 204 -12.37 -19.91 20.01
CA ARG A 204 -11.30 -19.01 20.43
C ARG A 204 -11.84 -18.06 21.51
N MET A 205 -11.26 -18.16 22.71
CA MET A 205 -11.54 -17.19 23.77
C MET A 205 -10.97 -15.81 23.40
N PRO A 206 -11.62 -14.70 23.83
CA PRO A 206 -11.19 -13.34 23.51
C PRO A 206 -9.76 -13.02 23.94
#